data_AF-A0A7C3A6E8-F1
#
_entry.id   AF-A0A7C3A6E8-F1
#
_cell.length_a   1.000
_cell.length_b   1.000
_cell.length_c   1.000
_cell.angle_alpha   90.00
_cell.angle_beta   90.00
_cell.angle_gamma   90.00
#
_symmetry.space_group_name_H-M   'P 1'
#
loop_
_entity.id
_entity.type
_entity.pdbx_description
1 polymer ?
#
loop_
_entity_poly.entity_id
_entity_poly.type
_entity_poly.pdbx_seq_one_letter_code
_entity_poly.pdbx_strand_id
1 'polypeptide(L)'
;RNRILIPKEHVGRPKVLSVKEIIHNHYPDVEVDAYRARIQEVADVLKKSDIIVVGPDNFITREFCNRQALKLRKIAVFVGAGIKVENGKVKDMGGSVQVVVPGKTPCFECIHSVDPGEILRETLSDREKKRISEKYGVNLEVNVAPSIVSLNDVIAGLAIHEIVKLITGFDKVTTFKVYNALEDKVFKVKVRKNPNCPACSSRPLSTEKPEGMKEESEILCRPRRKKHKGG
;
A
#
# COMPACT_ATOMS: atom_id res chain seq x y z
N ARG A 1 3.23 20.30 9.36
CA ARG A 1 4.16 19.15 9.24
C ARG A 1 3.32 17.89 9.12
N ASN A 2 3.51 17.06 8.09
CA ASN A 2 2.73 15.83 7.88
C ASN A 2 3.37 14.57 8.51
N ARG A 3 4.42 14.74 9.33
CA ARG A 3 5.12 13.68 10.05
C ARG A 3 5.20 14.07 11.53
N ILE A 4 4.11 13.83 12.26
CA ILE A 4 3.92 14.33 13.63
C ILE A 4 4.93 13.74 14.62
N LEU A 5 5.38 12.51 14.36
CA LEU A 5 6.28 11.77 15.25
C LEU A 5 7.76 12.16 15.12
N ILE A 6 8.16 12.86 14.05
CA ILE A 6 9.58 13.13 13.80
C ILE A 6 9.98 14.44 14.50
N PRO A 7 10.85 14.38 15.51
CA PRO A 7 11.23 15.55 16.28
C PRO A 7 12.23 16.42 15.49
N LYS A 8 12.45 17.67 15.92
CA LYS A 8 13.18 18.66 15.11
C LYS A 8 14.67 18.33 14.99
N GLU A 9 15.23 17.73 16.04
CA GLU A 9 16.59 17.21 16.15
C GLU A 9 16.88 16.06 15.16
N HIS A 10 15.84 15.42 14.60
CA HIS A 10 16.00 14.37 13.59
C HIS A 10 16.07 14.93 12.15
N VAL A 11 15.98 16.25 11.96
CA VAL A 11 16.18 16.86 10.64
C VAL A 11 17.58 16.56 10.11
N GLY A 12 17.65 16.07 8.86
CA GLY A 12 18.90 15.64 8.23
C GLY A 12 19.28 14.18 8.47
N ARG A 13 18.67 13.51 9.47
CA ARG A 13 18.89 12.08 9.70
C ARG A 13 18.10 11.23 8.70
N PRO A 14 18.58 10.02 8.34
CA PRO A 14 17.80 9.07 7.55
C PRO A 14 16.49 8.70 8.26
N LYS A 15 15.36 8.84 7.55
CA LYS A 15 14.01 8.62 8.12
C LYS A 15 13.85 7.27 8.82
N VAL A 16 14.41 6.21 8.22
CA VAL A 16 14.31 4.84 8.75
C VAL A 16 15.00 4.69 10.12
N LEU A 17 16.12 5.39 10.34
CA LEU A 17 16.84 5.37 11.61
C LEU A 17 16.09 6.18 12.68
N SER A 18 15.56 7.35 12.30
CA SER A 18 14.72 8.15 13.19
C SER A 18 13.49 7.40 13.67
N VAL A 19 12.79 6.68 12.78
CA VAL A 19 11.62 5.89 13.15
C VAL A 19 12.00 4.70 14.03
N LYS A 20 13.11 4.01 13.74
CA LYS A 20 13.63 2.93 14.59
C LYS A 20 13.91 3.40 16.02
N GLU A 21 14.59 4.54 16.17
CA GLU A 21 14.87 5.15 17.47
C GLU A 21 13.59 5.51 18.22
N ILE A 22 12.60 6.13 17.55
CA ILE A 22 11.31 6.45 18.15
C ILE A 22 10.57 5.20 18.63
N ILE A 23 10.50 4.14 17.81
CA ILE A 23 9.81 2.90 18.19
C ILE A 23 10.51 2.25 19.37
N HIS A 24 11.84 2.12 19.34
CA HIS A 24 12.60 1.49 20.41
C HIS A 24 12.42 2.20 21.76
N ASN A 25 12.39 3.54 21.76
CA ASN A 25 12.21 4.32 22.97
C ASN A 25 10.81 4.17 23.61
N HIS A 26 9.77 3.89 22.80
CA HIS A 26 8.39 3.74 23.29
C HIS A 26 7.98 2.28 23.51
N TYR A 27 8.57 1.36 22.75
CA TYR A 27 8.24 -0.06 22.71
C TYR A 27 9.52 -0.89 22.71
N PRO A 28 10.19 -1.04 23.86
CA PRO A 28 11.50 -1.70 23.93
C PRO A 28 11.48 -3.17 23.52
N ASP A 29 10.32 -3.83 23.66
CA ASP A 29 10.13 -5.23 23.28
C ASP A 29 9.92 -5.44 21.76
N VAL A 30 9.85 -4.35 20.98
CA VAL A 30 9.67 -4.42 19.52
C VAL A 30 11.02 -4.35 18.82
N GLU A 31 11.34 -5.41 18.08
CA GLU A 31 12.51 -5.44 17.20
C GLU A 31 12.22 -4.69 15.89
N VAL A 32 13.14 -3.80 15.50
CA VAL A 32 13.03 -3.00 14.27
C VAL A 32 14.33 -3.05 13.49
N ASP A 33 14.26 -3.58 12.27
CA ASP A 33 15.33 -3.47 11.28
C ASP A 33 15.10 -2.30 10.33
N ALA A 34 16.07 -1.40 10.24
CA ALA A 34 15.99 -0.18 9.43
C ALA A 34 16.98 -0.23 8.27
N TYR A 35 16.47 -0.17 7.04
CA TYR A 35 17.27 -0.22 5.83
C TYR A 35 17.28 1.16 5.14
N ARG A 36 18.43 1.83 5.11
CA ARG A 36 18.61 3.08 4.36
C ARG A 36 18.94 2.75 2.90
N ALA A 37 17.98 2.19 2.19
CA ALA A 37 18.13 1.76 0.80
C ALA A 37 16.80 1.92 0.06
N ARG A 38 16.84 1.91 -1.28
CA ARG A 38 15.63 1.69 -2.06
C ARG A 38 15.22 0.23 -1.94
N ILE A 39 13.92 -0.08 -1.92
CA ILE A 39 13.46 -1.47 -1.73
C ILE A 39 13.97 -2.40 -2.84
N GLN A 40 14.22 -1.86 -4.04
CA GLN A 40 14.80 -2.58 -5.17
C GLN A 40 16.23 -3.09 -4.90
N GLU A 41 16.98 -2.41 -4.03
CA GLU A 41 18.37 -2.76 -3.67
C GLU A 41 18.41 -3.83 -2.57
N VAL A 42 17.35 -3.94 -1.77
CA VAL A 42 17.28 -4.84 -0.60
C VAL A 42 16.07 -5.77 -0.65
N ALA A 43 15.62 -6.15 -1.85
CA ALA A 43 14.37 -6.88 -2.07
C ALA A 43 14.26 -8.19 -1.26
N ASP A 44 15.40 -8.82 -0.96
CA ASP A 44 15.47 -10.06 -0.18
C ASP A 44 14.91 -9.93 1.24
N VAL A 45 14.88 -8.73 1.83
CA VAL A 45 14.29 -8.51 3.16
C VAL A 45 12.80 -8.87 3.17
N LEU A 46 12.11 -8.75 2.04
CA LEU A 46 10.68 -9.09 1.92
C LEU A 46 10.41 -10.58 2.13
N LYS A 47 11.40 -11.46 1.92
CA LYS A 47 11.26 -12.91 2.14
C LYS A 47 10.96 -13.25 3.60
N LYS A 48 11.50 -12.44 4.53
CA LYS A 48 11.35 -12.62 5.99
C LYS A 48 9.99 -12.15 6.51
N SER A 49 9.20 -11.45 5.70
CA SER A 49 7.93 -10.87 6.14
C SER A 49 6.74 -11.82 5.96
N ASP A 50 5.75 -11.74 6.84
CA ASP A 50 4.43 -12.36 6.65
C ASP A 50 3.48 -11.44 5.88
N ILE A 51 3.55 -10.15 6.20
CA ILE A 51 2.72 -9.09 5.61
C ILE A 51 3.64 -7.93 5.19
N ILE A 52 3.48 -7.48 3.95
CA ILE A 52 4.19 -6.34 3.38
C ILE A 52 3.25 -5.13 3.39
N VAL A 53 3.63 -4.04 4.07
CA VAL A 53 2.87 -2.78 4.04
C VAL A 53 3.54 -1.82 3.06
N VAL A 54 2.78 -1.35 2.06
CA VAL A 54 3.29 -0.55 0.94
C VAL A 54 2.64 0.82 0.97
N GLY A 55 3.39 1.82 1.46
CA GLY A 55 2.96 3.24 1.51
C GLY A 55 3.85 4.29 0.83
N PRO A 56 4.74 3.98 -0.14
CA PRO A 56 5.46 5.03 -0.87
C PRO A 56 4.51 5.84 -1.76
N ASP A 57 4.92 7.05 -2.13
CA ASP A 57 4.18 7.98 -2.98
C ASP A 57 4.26 7.66 -4.48
N ASN A 58 5.26 6.89 -4.90
CA ASN A 58 5.51 6.59 -6.30
C ASN A 58 4.95 5.23 -6.73
N PHE A 59 4.49 5.16 -7.97
CA PHE A 59 3.87 3.98 -8.56
C PHE A 59 4.90 2.88 -8.81
N ILE A 60 6.10 3.20 -9.31
CA ILE A 60 7.12 2.20 -9.65
C ILE A 60 7.46 1.32 -8.43
N THR A 61 7.58 1.92 -7.24
CA THR A 61 7.83 1.14 -6.02
C THR A 61 6.63 0.30 -5.61
N ARG A 62 5.39 0.79 -5.82
CA ARG A 62 4.17 0.01 -5.57
C ARG A 62 4.09 -1.21 -6.49
N GLU A 63 4.35 -1.03 -7.78
CA GLU A 63 4.39 -2.11 -8.76
C GLU A 63 5.49 -3.13 -8.42
N PHE A 64 6.69 -2.65 -8.07
CA PHE A 64 7.78 -3.51 -7.63
C PHE A 64 7.37 -4.38 -6.42
N CYS A 65 6.83 -3.76 -5.37
CA CYS A 65 6.35 -4.47 -4.19
C CYS A 65 5.21 -5.43 -4.51
N ASN A 66 4.30 -5.09 -5.43
CA ASN A 66 3.24 -5.98 -5.90
C ASN A 66 3.83 -7.25 -6.52
N ARG A 67 4.77 -7.09 -7.45
CA ARG A 67 5.41 -8.23 -8.13
C ARG A 67 6.23 -9.09 -7.17
N GLN A 68 6.95 -8.48 -6.23
CA GLN A 68 7.66 -9.23 -5.19
C GLN A 68 6.70 -9.99 -4.28
N ALA A 69 5.61 -9.35 -3.82
CA ALA A 69 4.60 -10.01 -2.99
C ALA A 69 3.94 -11.20 -3.71
N LEU A 70 3.62 -11.04 -5.00
CA LEU A 70 3.09 -12.12 -5.83
C LEU A 70 4.10 -13.26 -5.99
N LYS A 71 5.36 -12.95 -6.34
CA LYS A 71 6.44 -13.93 -6.50
C LYS A 71 6.71 -14.72 -5.22
N LEU A 72 6.76 -14.03 -4.07
CA LEU A 72 7.04 -14.62 -2.76
C LEU A 72 5.79 -15.18 -2.07
N ARG A 73 4.61 -15.05 -2.68
CA ARG A 73 3.30 -15.40 -2.11
C ARG A 73 3.02 -14.77 -0.74
N LYS A 74 3.46 -13.54 -0.56
CA LYS A 74 3.23 -12.76 0.67
C LYS A 74 2.01 -11.87 0.52
N ILE A 75 1.30 -11.66 1.62
CA ILE A 75 0.18 -10.72 1.65
C ILE A 75 0.74 -9.30 1.60
N ALA A 76 0.16 -8.45 0.77
CA ALA A 76 0.55 -7.05 0.67
C ALA A 76 -0.64 -6.11 0.96
N VAL A 77 -0.40 -5.09 1.77
CA VAL A 77 -1.39 -4.06 2.11
C VAL A 77 -0.89 -2.73 1.55
N PHE A 78 -1.57 -2.24 0.51
CA PHE A 78 -1.26 -0.96 -0.12
C PHE A 78 -2.11 0.13 0.49
N VAL A 79 -1.48 1.23 0.85
CA VAL A 79 -2.15 2.44 1.36
C VAL A 79 -1.89 3.60 0.43
N GLY A 80 -2.89 4.43 0.18
CA GLY A 80 -2.75 5.65 -0.61
C GLY A 80 -3.62 6.74 -0.04
N ALA A 81 -3.10 7.96 0.03
CA ALA A 81 -3.84 9.14 0.43
C ALA A 81 -3.55 10.25 -0.59
N GLY A 82 -4.55 11.02 -0.96
CA GLY A 82 -4.44 12.03 -1.99
C GLY A 82 -5.39 13.19 -1.76
N ILE A 83 -4.93 14.38 -2.12
CA ILE A 83 -5.73 15.60 -2.13
C ILE A 83 -5.54 16.24 -3.50
N LYS A 84 -6.64 16.43 -4.22
CA LYS A 84 -6.66 17.11 -5.52
C LYS A 84 -7.15 18.54 -5.31
N VAL A 85 -6.32 19.51 -5.69
CA VAL A 85 -6.65 20.94 -5.66
C VAL A 85 -6.69 21.47 -7.07
N GLU A 86 -7.74 22.22 -7.40
CA GLU A 86 -7.92 22.88 -8.68
C GLU A 86 -8.43 24.30 -8.44
N ASN A 87 -7.78 25.29 -9.04
CA ASN A 87 -8.13 26.72 -8.87
C ASN A 87 -8.25 27.14 -7.38
N GLY A 88 -7.33 26.63 -6.54
CA GLY A 88 -7.32 26.91 -5.10
C GLY A 88 -8.40 26.22 -4.28
N LYS A 89 -9.23 25.36 -4.88
CA LYS A 89 -10.30 24.61 -4.19
C LYS A 89 -9.98 23.13 -4.16
N VAL A 90 -10.24 22.49 -3.01
CA VAL A 90 -10.16 21.02 -2.88
C VAL A 90 -11.29 20.41 -3.70
N LYS A 91 -10.94 19.58 -4.67
CA LYS A 91 -11.88 18.85 -5.55
C LYS A 91 -12.08 17.42 -5.10
N ASP A 92 -11.02 16.79 -4.62
CA ASP A 92 -11.04 15.43 -4.10
C ASP A 92 -10.10 15.35 -2.90
N MET A 93 -10.50 14.57 -1.90
CA MET A 93 -9.72 14.34 -0.70
C MET A 93 -10.11 12.98 -0.15
N GLY A 94 -9.13 12.09 -0.05
CA GLY A 94 -9.42 10.73 0.36
C GLY A 94 -8.21 9.82 0.28
N GLY A 95 -8.51 8.54 0.31
CA GLY A 95 -7.47 7.52 0.20
C GLY A 95 -8.05 6.14 0.06
N SER A 96 -7.16 5.16 -0.01
CA SER A 96 -7.55 3.77 -0.17
C SER A 96 -6.64 2.83 0.60
N VAL A 97 -7.23 1.69 0.95
CA VAL A 97 -6.54 0.54 1.52
C VAL A 97 -6.88 -0.66 0.65
N GLN A 98 -5.87 -1.26 0.04
CA GLN A 98 -6.02 -2.47 -0.77
C GLN A 98 -5.24 -3.62 -0.15
N VAL A 99 -5.91 -4.75 0.06
CA VAL A 99 -5.28 -5.99 0.51
C VAL A 99 -5.16 -6.97 -0.67
N VAL A 100 -3.92 -7.27 -1.01
CA VAL A 100 -3.54 -8.23 -2.03
C VAL A 100 -3.16 -9.55 -1.34
N VAL A 101 -3.96 -10.58 -1.58
CA VAL A 101 -3.67 -11.96 -1.22
C VAL A 101 -3.36 -12.70 -2.53
N PRO A 102 -2.09 -13.06 -2.78
CA PRO A 102 -1.68 -13.68 -4.03
C PRO A 102 -2.55 -14.88 -4.42
N GLY A 103 -3.01 -14.90 -5.67
CA GLY A 103 -3.90 -15.93 -6.20
C GLY A 103 -5.38 -15.82 -5.81
N LYS A 104 -5.73 -15.09 -4.75
CA LYS A 104 -7.11 -15.00 -4.22
C LYS A 104 -7.80 -13.67 -4.53
N THR A 105 -7.09 -12.54 -4.42
CA THR A 105 -7.66 -11.20 -4.64
C THR A 105 -7.03 -10.54 -5.86
N PRO A 106 -7.67 -9.52 -6.49
CA PRO A 106 -7.01 -8.71 -7.50
C PRO A 106 -5.72 -8.10 -6.95
N CYS A 107 -4.63 -8.22 -7.70
CA CYS A 107 -3.35 -7.61 -7.33
C CYS A 107 -3.39 -6.09 -7.57
N PHE A 108 -2.32 -5.37 -7.21
CA PHE A 108 -2.24 -3.93 -7.43
C PHE A 108 -2.44 -3.58 -8.92
N GLU A 109 -1.73 -4.26 -9.82
CA GLU A 109 -1.82 -4.09 -11.29
C GLU A 109 -3.15 -4.62 -11.90
N CYS A 110 -4.03 -5.26 -11.13
CA CYS A 110 -5.39 -5.56 -11.61
C CYS A 110 -6.32 -4.33 -11.55
N ILE A 111 -6.02 -3.38 -10.66
CA ILE A 111 -6.89 -2.24 -10.35
C ILE A 111 -6.26 -0.95 -10.89
N HIS A 112 -4.96 -0.79 -10.66
CA HIS A 112 -4.23 0.42 -11.01
C HIS A 112 -3.53 0.22 -12.33
N SER A 113 -3.82 1.10 -13.28
CA SER A 113 -3.08 1.19 -14.55
C SER A 113 -2.16 2.39 -14.45
N VAL A 114 -0.90 2.22 -14.85
CA VAL A 114 0.01 3.35 -14.89
C VAL A 114 -0.08 4.05 -16.24
N ASP A 115 -0.14 5.37 -16.20
CA ASP A 115 0.04 6.21 -17.38
C ASP A 115 1.53 6.27 -17.74
N PRO A 116 1.94 6.06 -19.01
CA PRO A 116 3.31 6.29 -19.46
C PRO A 116 3.89 7.64 -19.01
N GLY A 117 3.08 8.70 -18.95
CA GLY A 117 3.50 10.00 -18.43
C GLY A 117 3.97 9.97 -16.98
N GLU A 118 3.38 9.12 -16.14
CA GLU A 118 3.74 8.93 -14.74
C GLU A 118 5.08 8.19 -14.60
N ILE A 119 5.32 7.16 -15.42
CA ILE A 119 6.63 6.49 -15.48
C ILE A 119 7.73 7.49 -15.84
N LEU A 120 7.49 8.34 -16.84
CA LEU A 120 8.44 9.37 -17.25
C LEU A 120 8.69 10.38 -16.13
N ARG A 121 7.64 10.82 -15.42
CA ARG A 121 7.75 11.71 -14.26
C ARG A 121 8.58 11.11 -13.13
N GLU A 122 8.49 9.81 -12.90
CA GLU A 122 9.22 9.14 -11.81
C GLU A 122 10.66 8.74 -12.19
N THR A 123 10.93 8.47 -13.46
CA THR A 123 12.22 7.90 -13.91
C THR A 123 13.22 8.96 -14.39
N LEU A 124 12.72 10.04 -15.02
CA LEU A 124 13.58 11.05 -15.66
C LEU A 124 14.16 12.05 -14.64
N SER A 125 15.35 12.57 -14.94
CA SER A 125 15.87 13.74 -14.25
C SER A 125 15.09 15.01 -14.60
N ASP A 126 15.17 16.04 -13.77
CA ASP A 126 14.46 17.31 -14.01
C ASP A 126 14.87 17.97 -15.34
N ARG A 127 16.13 17.80 -15.75
CA ARG A 127 16.63 18.29 -17.05
C ARG A 127 15.98 17.54 -18.22
N GLU A 128 15.85 16.22 -18.11
CA GLU A 128 15.24 15.38 -19.15
C GLU A 128 13.74 15.62 -19.24
N LYS A 129 13.05 15.80 -18.10
CA LYS A 129 11.63 16.17 -18.06
C LYS A 129 11.42 17.45 -18.86
N LYS A 130 12.17 18.51 -18.57
CA LYS A 130 12.06 19.79 -19.29
C LYS A 130 12.27 19.62 -20.80
N ARG A 131 13.33 18.90 -21.19
CA ARG A 131 13.66 18.64 -22.61
C ARG A 131 12.54 17.87 -23.34
N ILE A 132 11.98 16.84 -22.71
CA ILE A 132 10.91 16.03 -23.31
C ILE A 132 9.59 16.80 -23.35
N SER A 133 9.27 17.54 -22.28
CA SER A 133 8.10 18.43 -22.24
C SER A 133 8.13 19.46 -23.36
N GLU A 134 9.27 20.12 -23.58
CA GLU A 134 9.45 21.10 -24.66
C GLU A 134 9.40 20.47 -26.05
N LYS A 135 10.04 19.31 -26.23
CA LYS A 135 10.14 18.66 -27.54
C LYS A 135 8.82 18.05 -28.02
N TYR A 136 8.04 17.48 -27.11
CA TYR A 136 6.82 16.72 -27.45
C TYR A 136 5.53 17.34 -26.90
N GLY A 137 5.60 18.51 -26.24
CA GLY A 137 4.43 19.21 -25.71
C GLY A 137 3.72 18.47 -24.57
N VAL A 138 4.42 17.60 -23.84
CA VAL A 138 3.87 16.81 -22.73
C VAL A 138 4.11 17.49 -21.39
N ASN A 139 3.12 17.49 -20.48
CA ASN A 139 3.32 18.05 -19.14
C ASN A 139 3.88 16.99 -18.17
N LEU A 140 5.19 17.05 -17.92
CA LEU A 140 5.89 16.19 -16.95
C LEU A 140 6.23 16.91 -15.63
N GLU A 141 5.61 18.05 -15.35
CA GLU A 141 5.79 18.72 -14.07
C GLU A 141 5.18 17.91 -12.92
N VAL A 142 5.90 17.82 -11.80
CA VAL A 142 5.42 17.13 -10.61
C VAL A 142 4.69 18.13 -9.73
N ASN A 143 3.36 18.09 -9.76
CA ASN A 143 2.56 18.89 -8.84
C ASN A 143 2.73 18.37 -7.42
N VAL A 144 3.14 19.24 -6.50
CA VAL A 144 3.21 18.90 -5.07
C VAL A 144 1.79 18.73 -4.57
N ALA A 145 1.35 17.48 -4.40
CA ALA A 145 0.06 17.19 -3.80
C ALA A 145 0.09 17.62 -2.31
N PRO A 146 -0.91 18.36 -1.83
CA PRO A 146 -1.00 18.69 -0.42
C PRO A 146 -1.17 17.41 0.41
N SER A 147 -0.59 17.40 1.61
CA SER A 147 -0.64 16.28 2.53
C SER A 147 -0.91 16.78 3.94
N ILE A 148 -1.94 16.24 4.57
CA ILE A 148 -2.35 16.57 5.94
C ILE A 148 -2.27 15.34 6.83
N VAL A 149 -2.00 15.57 8.12
CA VAL A 149 -1.80 14.49 9.10
C VAL A 149 -3.08 13.67 9.28
N SER A 150 -4.22 14.33 9.47
CA SER A 150 -5.50 13.66 9.73
C SER A 150 -5.88 12.63 8.68
N LEU A 151 -5.68 12.95 7.39
CA LEU A 151 -5.96 12.02 6.30
C LEU A 151 -5.04 10.81 6.33
N ASN A 152 -3.73 11.02 6.51
CA ASN A 152 -2.77 9.93 6.58
C ASN A 152 -3.06 9.00 7.76
N ASP A 153 -3.45 9.56 8.91
CA ASP A 153 -3.76 8.81 10.12
C ASP A 153 -5.04 7.97 9.96
N VAL A 154 -6.08 8.52 9.32
CA VAL A 154 -7.31 7.75 9.01
C VAL A 154 -6.98 6.57 8.09
N ILE A 155 -6.20 6.79 7.03
CA ILE A 155 -5.83 5.70 6.10
C ILE A 155 -4.94 4.67 6.79
N ALA A 156 -3.99 5.10 7.62
CA ALA A 156 -3.15 4.20 8.41
C ALA A 156 -3.99 3.35 9.39
N GLY A 157 -4.95 3.94 10.10
CA GLY A 157 -5.86 3.24 10.98
C GLY A 157 -6.74 2.21 10.25
N LEU A 158 -7.27 2.58 9.08
CA LEU A 158 -8.03 1.65 8.23
C LEU A 158 -7.16 0.46 7.77
N ALA A 159 -5.88 0.69 7.46
CA ALA A 159 -4.95 -0.35 7.07
C ALA A 159 -4.58 -1.28 8.23
N ILE A 160 -4.27 -0.71 9.39
CA ILE A 160 -4.01 -1.46 10.63
C ILE A 160 -5.20 -2.35 10.96
N HIS A 161 -6.43 -1.86 10.82
CA HIS A 161 -7.62 -2.66 11.09
C HIS A 161 -7.75 -3.89 10.17
N GLU A 162 -7.33 -3.80 8.90
CA GLU A 162 -7.28 -4.97 8.03
C GLU A 162 -6.10 -5.90 8.34
N ILE A 163 -4.97 -5.35 8.77
CA ILE A 163 -3.81 -6.14 9.23
C ILE A 163 -4.16 -6.93 10.50
N VAL A 164 -4.85 -6.34 11.46
CA VAL A 164 -5.29 -7.06 12.68
C VAL A 164 -6.22 -8.21 12.31
N LYS A 165 -7.15 -8.02 11.37
CA LYS A 165 -7.99 -9.12 10.86
C LYS A 165 -7.19 -10.23 10.22
N LEU A 166 -6.17 -9.89 9.43
CA LEU A 166 -5.27 -10.88 8.81
C LEU A 166 -4.51 -11.70 9.86
N ILE A 167 -3.99 -11.04 10.90
CA ILE A 167 -3.18 -11.69 11.94
C ILE A 167 -4.04 -12.59 12.84
N THR A 168 -5.17 -12.07 13.30
CA THR A 168 -6.00 -12.71 14.33
C THR A 168 -7.09 -13.62 13.76
N GLY A 169 -7.55 -13.37 12.53
CA GLY A 169 -8.67 -14.07 11.91
C GLY A 169 -10.05 -13.75 12.52
N PHE A 170 -10.20 -12.68 13.32
CA PHE A 170 -11.46 -12.40 14.01
C PHE A 170 -12.62 -12.03 13.06
N ASP A 171 -12.32 -11.48 11.89
CA ASP A 171 -13.28 -11.09 10.87
C ASP A 171 -12.67 -11.17 9.46
N LYS A 172 -13.53 -11.10 8.45
CA LYS A 172 -13.13 -11.09 7.04
C LYS A 172 -12.51 -9.77 6.63
N VAL A 173 -11.40 -9.89 5.92
CA VAL A 173 -10.71 -8.76 5.32
C VAL A 173 -11.53 -8.18 4.17
N THR A 174 -11.57 -6.86 4.11
CA THR A 174 -12.09 -6.12 2.96
C THR A 174 -10.94 -5.85 1.99
N THR A 175 -11.01 -6.42 0.79
CA THR A 175 -9.92 -6.38 -0.19
C THR A 175 -9.62 -4.99 -0.73
N PHE A 176 -10.62 -4.12 -0.82
CA PHE A 176 -10.42 -2.74 -1.26
C PHE A 176 -11.42 -1.81 -0.58
N LYS A 177 -10.88 -0.82 0.13
CA LYS A 177 -11.61 0.26 0.78
C LYS A 177 -11.17 1.58 0.20
N VAL A 178 -12.13 2.49 0.03
CA VAL A 178 -11.89 3.89 -0.32
C VAL A 178 -12.50 4.75 0.76
N TYR A 179 -11.72 5.67 1.31
CA TYR A 179 -12.22 6.72 2.19
C TYR A 179 -12.36 8.00 1.39
N ASN A 180 -13.57 8.56 1.34
CA ASN A 180 -13.84 9.89 0.83
C ASN A 180 -13.96 10.83 2.04
N ALA A 181 -13.00 11.73 2.19
CA ALA A 181 -12.96 12.67 3.31
C ALA A 181 -13.92 13.85 3.12
N LEU A 182 -14.34 14.17 1.89
CA LEU A 182 -15.33 15.23 1.65
C LEU A 182 -16.74 14.80 2.07
N GLU A 183 -17.05 13.51 1.94
CA GLU A 183 -18.32 12.93 2.38
C GLU A 183 -18.25 12.26 3.75
N ASP A 184 -17.05 12.15 4.32
CA ASP A 184 -16.73 11.37 5.53
C ASP A 184 -17.27 9.93 5.48
N LYS A 185 -17.00 9.21 4.38
CA LYS A 185 -17.50 7.85 4.15
C LYS A 185 -16.41 6.89 3.74
N VAL A 186 -16.51 5.67 4.27
CA VAL A 186 -15.70 4.52 3.85
C VAL A 186 -16.53 3.59 2.98
N PHE A 187 -16.13 3.47 1.72
CA PHE A 187 -16.75 2.59 0.73
C PHE A 187 -15.96 1.28 0.61
N LYS A 188 -16.68 0.17 0.52
CA LYS A 188 -16.10 -1.13 0.12
C LYS A 188 -16.24 -1.27 -1.38
N VAL A 189 -15.12 -1.30 -2.09
CA VAL A 189 -15.13 -1.38 -3.56
C VAL A 189 -14.93 -2.84 -3.97
N LYS A 190 -15.87 -3.39 -4.72
CA LYS A 190 -15.76 -4.74 -5.27
C LYS A 190 -15.00 -4.66 -6.59
N VAL A 191 -13.78 -5.20 -6.61
CA VAL A 191 -12.96 -5.30 -7.82
C VAL A 191 -12.70 -6.77 -8.12
N ARG A 192 -12.70 -7.11 -9.41
CA ARG A 192 -12.45 -8.48 -9.89
C ARG A 192 -11.00 -8.60 -10.37
N LYS A 193 -10.45 -9.80 -10.27
CA LYS A 193 -9.16 -10.12 -10.87
C LYS A 193 -9.25 -9.93 -12.39
N ASN A 194 -8.29 -9.22 -12.97
CA ASN A 194 -8.20 -9.08 -14.42
C ASN A 194 -7.58 -10.38 -15.01
N PRO A 195 -8.29 -11.11 -15.90
CA PRO A 195 -7.79 -12.35 -16.51
C PRO A 195 -6.61 -12.13 -17.47
N ASN A 196 -6.30 -10.88 -17.83
CA ASN A 196 -5.17 -10.50 -18.67
C ASN A 196 -4.15 -9.63 -17.90
N CYS A 197 -4.17 -9.66 -16.55
CA CYS A 197 -3.22 -8.91 -15.73
C CYS A 197 -1.76 -9.38 -15.94
N PRO A 198 -0.85 -8.52 -16.43
CA PRO A 198 0.52 -8.89 -16.74
C PRO A 198 1.31 -9.43 -15.53
N ALA A 199 0.89 -9.08 -14.31
CA ALA A 199 1.55 -9.52 -13.09
C ALA A 199 1.02 -10.85 -12.52
N CYS A 200 -0.26 -11.17 -12.70
CA CYS A 200 -0.89 -12.30 -12.00
C CYS A 200 -1.78 -13.20 -12.87
N SER A 201 -1.78 -13.01 -14.19
CA SER A 201 -2.69 -13.69 -15.11
C SER A 201 -2.11 -14.83 -15.97
N SER A 202 -0.84 -15.21 -15.83
CA SER A 202 -0.26 -16.29 -16.62
C SER A 202 0.47 -17.35 -15.77
N ARG A 203 -0.08 -18.58 -15.83
CA ARG A 203 0.30 -19.88 -15.21
C ARG A 203 0.49 -19.86 -13.68
N PRO A 204 0.00 -20.90 -12.97
CA PRO A 204 0.14 -20.96 -11.52
C PRO A 204 1.62 -20.87 -11.17
N LEU A 205 1.98 -19.89 -10.34
CA LEU A 205 3.17 -20.01 -9.50
C LEU A 205 3.15 -21.44 -8.94
N SER A 206 4.24 -22.19 -9.04
CA SER A 206 4.32 -23.61 -8.66
C SER A 206 3.64 -23.87 -7.32
N THR A 207 2.69 -24.80 -7.23
CA THR A 207 1.76 -25.04 -6.10
C THR A 207 2.39 -25.49 -4.77
N GLU A 208 3.69 -25.26 -4.55
CA GLU A 208 4.31 -25.56 -3.27
C GLU A 208 3.91 -24.51 -2.23
N LYS A 209 3.02 -24.91 -1.32
CA LYS A 209 2.66 -24.13 -0.13
C LYS A 209 3.97 -23.80 0.62
N PRO A 210 4.30 -22.53 0.86
CA PRO A 210 5.35 -22.21 1.82
C PRO A 210 4.92 -22.73 3.19
N GLU A 211 5.82 -23.44 3.88
CA GLU A 211 5.58 -23.97 5.23
C GLU A 211 5.12 -22.84 6.17
N GLY A 212 4.00 -23.06 6.88
CA GLY A 212 3.46 -22.11 7.85
C GLY A 212 2.23 -21.30 7.43
N MET A 213 1.72 -21.44 6.19
CA MET A 213 0.52 -20.71 5.74
C MET A 213 -0.78 -21.41 6.17
N LYS A 214 -1.63 -20.73 6.95
CA LYS A 214 -2.96 -21.21 7.38
C LYS A 214 -3.89 -21.57 6.20
N GLU A 215 -4.69 -22.62 6.38
CA GLU A 215 -5.53 -23.25 5.34
C GLU A 215 -6.62 -22.31 4.78
N GLU A 216 -7.08 -22.58 3.56
CA GLU A 216 -8.07 -21.78 2.82
C GLU A 216 -9.40 -21.59 3.58
N SER A 217 -9.81 -22.62 4.33
CA SER A 217 -10.99 -22.60 5.19
C SER A 217 -10.84 -21.66 6.38
N GLU A 218 -9.62 -21.38 6.87
CA GLU A 218 -9.41 -20.53 8.04
C GLU A 218 -9.45 -19.04 7.67
N ILE A 219 -8.99 -18.69 6.47
CA ILE A 219 -8.93 -17.30 5.98
C ILE A 219 -10.28 -16.84 5.41
N LEU A 220 -11.10 -17.75 4.87
CA LEU A 220 -12.32 -17.41 4.12
C LEU A 220 -13.63 -17.94 4.74
N CYS A 221 -13.59 -18.69 5.84
CA CYS A 221 -14.81 -19.33 6.38
C CYS A 221 -15.91 -18.31 6.68
N ARG A 222 -17.13 -18.65 6.26
CA ARG A 222 -18.36 -17.91 6.57
C ARG A 222 -18.59 -17.97 8.08
N PRO A 223 -19.00 -16.87 8.75
CA PRO A 223 -19.41 -16.98 10.14
C PRO A 223 -20.58 -17.96 10.24
N ARG A 224 -20.40 -19.03 11.02
CA ARG A 224 -21.51 -19.90 11.44
C ARG A 224 -22.47 -19.01 12.22
N ARG A 225 -23.60 -18.63 11.61
CA ARG A 225 -24.72 -18.04 12.35
C ARG A 225 -25.10 -19.05 13.44
N LYS A 226 -24.76 -18.78 14.70
CA LYS A 226 -25.40 -19.45 15.83
C LYS A 226 -26.88 -19.11 15.73
N LYS A 227 -27.70 -20.07 15.32
CA LYS A 227 -29.15 -19.99 15.49
C LYS A 227 -29.39 -19.79 16.99
N HIS A 228 -29.79 -18.59 17.39
CA HIS A 228 -30.45 -18.42 18.68
C HIS A 228 -31.73 -19.27 18.61
N LYS A 229 -31.72 -20.40 19.31
CA LYS A 229 -32.96 -21.03 19.74
C LYS A 229 -33.45 -20.20 20.91
N GLY A 230 -34.49 -19.41 20.66
CA GLY A 230 -35.31 -18.88 21.74
C GLY A 230 -35.93 -20.04 22.51
N GLY A 231 -35.84 -19.95 23.83
CA GLY A 231 -36.52 -20.73 24.84
C GLY A 231 -36.68 -19.82 26.03
#